data_AF-A0A3M1PG68-F1
#
_entry.id   AF-A0A3M1PG68-F1
#
_cell.length_a   1.000
_cell.length_b   1.000
_cell.length_c   1.000
_cell.angle_alpha   90.00
_cell.angle_beta   90.00
_cell.angle_gamma   90.00
#
_symmetry.space_group_name_H-M   'P 1'
#
loop_
_entity.id
_entity.type
_entity.pdbx_description
1 polymer ?
#
loop_
_entity_poly.entity_id
_entity_poly.type
_entity_poly.pdbx_seq_one_letter_code
_entity_poly.pdbx_strand_id
1 'polypeptide(L)'
;MLNRKTYFIREHVGFMKLSDTYDILDPETQEQLGIAKEKPGALVLLLRFLINKRLLPTRVFVYEGTDADDQSKLLFSIRRGFTLFRSRVNVCDPSGKVLGWFKSKLLSIGGAFRVFDSVGNE
;
A
#
# COMPACT_ATOMS: atom_id res chain seq x y z
N MET A 1 -15.07 -4.74 5.37
CA MET A 1 -14.48 -3.42 5.09
C MET A 1 -14.62 -2.99 3.62
N LEU A 2 -14.25 -3.84 2.63
CA LEU A 2 -14.13 -3.46 1.20
C LEU A 2 -15.44 -3.18 0.42
N ASN A 3 -16.61 -3.46 0.98
CA ASN A 3 -17.90 -3.27 0.29
C ASN A 3 -18.40 -1.81 0.32
N ARG A 4 -17.64 -0.89 0.93
CA ARG A 4 -17.98 0.54 0.98
C ARG A 4 -17.49 1.29 -0.25
N LYS A 5 -18.16 2.41 -0.56
CA LYS A 5 -17.85 3.28 -1.70
C LYS A 5 -16.96 4.47 -1.34
N THR A 6 -16.93 4.86 -0.06
CA THR A 6 -16.21 6.04 0.43
C THR A 6 -15.36 5.64 1.65
N TYR A 7 -14.18 6.25 1.74
CA TYR A 7 -13.21 6.03 2.81
C TYR A 7 -12.52 7.34 3.15
N PHE A 8 -12.22 7.54 4.43
CA PHE A 8 -11.34 8.62 4.88
C PHE A 8 -9.99 8.02 5.31
N ILE A 9 -8.91 8.48 4.69
CA ILE A 9 -7.56 7.94 4.95
C ILE A 9 -6.81 8.94 5.82
N ARG A 10 -6.45 8.51 7.04
CA ARG A 10 -5.69 9.33 7.99
C ARG A 10 -4.29 8.78 8.15
N GLU A 11 -3.29 9.60 7.87
CA GLU A 11 -1.90 9.25 8.11
C GLU A 11 -1.53 9.39 9.59
N HIS A 12 -0.84 8.37 10.10
CA HIS A 12 -0.18 8.45 11.39
C HIS A 12 1.14 9.22 11.27
N VAL A 13 1.11 10.54 11.42
CA VAL A 13 2.33 11.38 11.46
C VAL A 13 3.12 11.20 12.76
N GLY A 14 4.46 11.30 12.71
CA GLY A 14 5.32 11.20 13.90
C GLY A 14 6.80 11.36 13.57
N PHE A 15 7.55 12.05 14.44
CA PHE A 15 8.94 12.45 14.18
C PHE A 15 9.95 11.27 14.13
N MET A 16 9.58 10.11 14.67
CA MET A 16 10.43 8.91 14.76
C MET A 16 9.79 7.65 14.13
N LYS A 17 9.02 7.81 13.05
CA LYS A 17 8.40 6.67 12.37
C LYS A 17 9.31 6.08 11.29
N LEU A 18 9.61 4.80 11.45
CA LEU A 18 10.43 4.00 10.52
C LEU A 18 9.60 3.40 9.38
N SER A 19 8.28 3.34 9.55
CA SER A 19 7.31 2.80 8.60
C SER A 19 6.05 3.65 8.58
N ASP A 20 5.53 3.87 7.38
CA ASP A 20 4.29 4.62 7.19
C ASP A 20 3.08 3.77 7.64
N THR A 21 2.10 4.38 8.29
CA THR A 21 0.88 3.71 8.75
C THR A 21 -0.31 4.63 8.55
N TYR A 22 -1.43 4.09 8.09
CA TYR A 22 -2.63 4.84 7.75
C TYR A 22 -3.86 4.15 8.32
N ASP A 23 -4.72 4.91 8.98
CA ASP A 23 -6.04 4.44 9.36
C ASP A 23 -7.00 4.61 8.18
N ILE A 24 -7.85 3.60 7.99
CA ILE A 24 -8.93 3.64 7.03
C ILE A 24 -10.21 3.78 7.82
N LEU A 25 -10.82 4.96 7.76
CA LEU A 25 -11.98 5.33 8.55
C LEU A 25 -13.24 5.41 7.67
N ASP A 26 -14.39 5.22 8.30
CA ASP A 26 -15.67 5.64 7.75
C ASP A 26 -15.74 7.18 7.75
N PRO A 27 -16.02 7.83 6.61
CA PRO A 27 -15.99 9.29 6.54
C PRO A 27 -17.09 9.94 7.39
N GLU A 28 -18.23 9.27 7.57
CA GLU A 28 -19.39 9.84 8.29
C GLU A 28 -19.26 9.61 9.80
N THR A 29 -18.91 8.38 10.21
CA THR A 29 -18.88 8.01 11.63
C THR A 29 -17.50 8.13 12.27
N GLN A 30 -16.44 8.29 11.48
CA GLN A 30 -15.03 8.21 11.90
C GLN A 30 -14.64 6.86 12.54
N GLU A 31 -15.47 5.82 12.38
CA GLU A 31 -15.17 4.47 12.83
C GLU A 31 -13.98 3.90 12.05
N GLN A 32 -13.04 3.25 12.75
CA GLN A 32 -11.90 2.62 12.09
C GLN A 32 -12.29 1.28 11.47
N LEU A 33 -12.19 1.22 10.14
CA LEU A 33 -12.56 0.07 9.33
C LEU A 33 -11.39 -0.86 9.03
N GLY A 34 -10.19 -0.28 8.98
CA GLY A 34 -8.99 -0.98 8.59
C GLY A 34 -7.74 -0.16 8.89
N ILE A 35 -6.59 -0.79 8.68
CA ILE A 35 -5.28 -0.18 8.86
C ILE A 35 -4.36 -0.63 7.73
N ALA A 36 -3.66 0.33 7.11
CA ALA A 36 -2.63 0.08 6.12
C ALA A 36 -1.26 0.37 6.74
N LYS A 37 -0.41 -0.65 6.84
CA LYS A 37 0.91 -0.55 7.50
C LYS A 37 2.01 -0.94 6.53
N GLU A 38 2.98 -0.05 6.33
CA GLU A 38 4.23 -0.38 5.64
C GLU A 38 5.05 -1.31 6.54
N LYS A 39 5.58 -2.40 5.98
CA LYS A 39 6.56 -3.26 6.68
C LYS A 39 7.85 -3.30 5.83
N PRO A 40 8.71 -2.27 5.92
CA PRO A 40 9.98 -2.27 5.20
C PRO A 40 10.88 -3.38 5.75
N GLY A 41 11.54 -4.13 4.86
CA GLY A 41 12.55 -5.10 5.30
C GLY A 41 13.72 -4.40 5.98
N ALA A 42 14.43 -5.09 6.90
CA ALA A 42 15.55 -4.52 7.66
C ALA A 42 16.62 -3.87 6.76
N LEU A 43 16.95 -4.50 5.62
CA LEU A 43 17.88 -3.94 4.63
C LEU A 43 17.33 -2.67 3.97
N VAL A 44 16.03 -2.61 3.67
CA VAL A 44 15.39 -1.41 3.10
C VAL A 44 15.44 -0.26 4.10
N LEU A 45 15.25 -0.55 5.38
CA LEU A 45 15.34 0.45 6.44
C LEU A 45 16.74 1.06 6.54
N LEU A 46 17.79 0.24 6.45
CA LEU A 46 19.18 0.72 6.41
C LEU A 46 19.45 1.55 5.15
N LEU A 47 18.98 1.08 3.98
CA LEU A 47 19.17 1.78 2.71
C LEU A 47 18.46 3.14 2.66
N ARG A 48 17.41 3.38 3.46
CA ARG A 48 16.72 4.69 3.56
C ARG A 48 17.64 5.82 4.04
N PHE A 49 18.72 5.50 4.74
CA PHE A 49 19.72 6.47 5.19
C PHE A 49 20.81 6.75 4.15
N LEU A 50 20.96 5.86 3.15
CA LEU A 50 22.01 5.93 2.13
C LEU A 50 21.49 6.39 0.76
N ILE A 51 20.23 6.11 0.44
CA ILE A 51 19.64 6.31 -0.89
C ILE A 51 18.27 7.00 -0.79
N ASN A 52 17.89 7.77 -1.80
CA ASN A 52 16.58 8.42 -1.89
C ASN A 52 15.43 7.40 -1.78
N LYS A 53 14.54 7.62 -0.79
CA LYS A 53 13.37 6.78 -0.48
C LYS A 53 12.51 6.42 -1.71
N ARG A 54 12.43 7.28 -2.71
CA ARG A 54 11.61 7.05 -3.92
C ARG A 54 12.02 5.80 -4.70
N LEU A 55 13.30 5.43 -4.64
CA LEU A 55 13.89 4.30 -5.36
C LEU A 55 13.72 2.97 -4.64
N LEU A 56 13.40 3.00 -3.35
CA LEU A 56 13.37 1.81 -2.51
C LEU A 56 12.06 1.03 -2.68
N PRO A 57 12.14 -0.31 -2.62
CA PRO A 57 10.95 -1.14 -2.65
C PRO A 57 10.12 -0.88 -1.39
N THR A 58 8.81 -0.86 -1.58
CA THR A 58 7.84 -0.63 -0.51
C THR A 58 6.81 -1.75 -0.55
N ARG A 59 6.40 -2.19 0.63
CA ARG A 59 5.30 -3.13 0.79
C ARG A 59 4.37 -2.65 1.90
N VAL A 60 3.11 -2.44 1.53
CA VAL A 60 2.03 -2.03 2.42
C VAL A 60 1.07 -3.20 2.58
N PHE A 61 0.69 -3.49 3.81
CA PHE A 61 -0.28 -4.53 4.15
C PHE A 61 -1.55 -3.86 4.63
N VAL A 62 -2.70 -4.32 4.14
CA VAL A 62 -4.01 -3.76 4.47
C VAL A 62 -4.79 -4.79 5.28
N TYR A 63 -5.11 -4.42 6.52
CA TYR A 63 -5.82 -5.26 7.49
C TYR A 63 -7.23 -4.72 7.72
N GLU A 64 -8.17 -5.61 7.98
CA GLU A 64 -9.50 -5.26 8.48
C GLU A 64 -9.48 -5.02 9.99
N GLY A 65 -10.17 -3.97 10.45
CA GLY A 65 -10.20 -3.57 11.86
C GLY A 65 -9.00 -2.73 12.28
N THR A 66 -8.70 -2.76 13.57
CA THR A 66 -7.74 -1.85 14.22
C THR A 66 -6.37 -2.50 14.45
N ASP A 67 -6.25 -3.82 14.32
CA ASP A 67 -5.03 -4.56 14.61
C ASP A 67 -4.24 -4.88 13.32
N ALA A 68 -3.06 -4.27 13.19
CA ALA A 68 -2.17 -4.48 12.04
C ALA A 68 -1.19 -5.66 12.21
N ASP A 69 -1.28 -6.37 13.33
CA ASP A 69 -0.43 -7.51 13.67
C ASP A 69 -1.23 -8.84 13.68
N ASP A 70 -2.57 -8.78 13.69
CA ASP A 70 -3.45 -9.92 13.42
C ASP A 70 -3.44 -10.33 11.94
N GLN A 71 -2.73 -11.40 11.63
CA GLN A 71 -2.61 -11.93 10.25
C GLN A 71 -3.91 -12.55 9.72
N SER A 72 -4.83 -12.96 10.60
CA SER A 72 -6.13 -13.49 10.15
C SER A 72 -7.01 -12.41 9.52
N LYS A 73 -6.71 -11.14 9.83
CA LYS A 73 -7.40 -9.95 9.30
C LYS A 73 -6.73 -9.34 8.07
N LEU A 74 -5.63 -9.92 7.59
CA LEU A 74 -4.95 -9.44 6.39
C LEU A 74 -5.87 -9.64 5.17
N LEU A 75 -6.19 -8.54 4.48
CA LEU A 75 -7.03 -8.58 3.28
C LEU A 75 -6.20 -8.74 2.01
N PHE A 76 -5.19 -7.89 1.85
CA PHE A 76 -4.27 -7.90 0.72
C PHE A 76 -3.00 -7.11 1.03
N SER A 77 -2.00 -7.23 0.15
CA SER A 77 -0.79 -6.42 0.20
C SER A 77 -0.49 -5.73 -1.12
N ILE A 78 0.05 -4.52 -1.02
CA ILE A 78 0.48 -3.70 -2.15
C ILE A 78 2.00 -3.74 -2.17
N ARG A 79 2.60 -4.23 -3.25
CA ARG A 79 4.05 -4.38 -3.40
C ARG A 79 4.57 -3.56 -4.58
N ARG A 80 5.50 -2.67 -4.30
CA ARG A 80 6.29 -1.93 -5.30
C ARG A 80 7.75 -2.38 -5.21
N GLY A 81 8.32 -2.81 -6.33
CA GLY A 81 9.74 -3.18 -6.41
C GLY A 81 10.68 -1.98 -6.47
N PHE A 82 11.98 -2.24 -6.66
CA PHE A 82 12.95 -1.19 -7.03
C PHE A 82 12.56 -0.60 -8.38
N THR A 83 12.40 0.73 -8.44
CA THR A 83 11.89 1.40 -9.63
C THR A 83 12.59 2.75 -9.81
N LEU A 84 13.01 3.07 -11.04
CA LEU A 84 13.69 4.32 -11.39
C LEU A 84 12.78 5.30 -12.17
N PHE A 85 11.79 4.81 -12.93
CA PHE A 85 10.89 5.64 -13.75
C PHE A 85 9.46 5.11 -13.95
N ARG A 86 9.22 3.79 -13.94
CA ARG A 86 7.89 3.17 -14.18
C ARG A 86 7.56 2.17 -13.07
N SER A 87 6.85 2.62 -12.05
CA SER A 87 6.48 1.74 -10.93
C SER A 87 5.31 0.85 -11.30
N ARG A 88 5.58 -0.41 -11.67
CA ARG A 88 4.58 -1.48 -11.57
C ARG A 88 4.36 -1.78 -10.09
N VAL A 89 3.11 -1.73 -9.68
CA VAL A 89 2.67 -2.03 -8.32
C VAL A 89 1.77 -3.25 -8.38
N ASN A 90 2.13 -4.30 -7.66
CA ASN A 90 1.36 -5.54 -7.60
C ASN A 90 0.43 -5.51 -6.38
N VAL A 91 -0.77 -6.03 -6.56
CA VAL A 91 -1.71 -6.34 -5.49
C VAL A 91 -1.70 -7.85 -5.28
N CYS A 92 -1.40 -8.28 -4.07
CA CYS A 92 -1.27 -9.68 -3.69
C CYS A 92 -2.33 -10.05 -2.65
N ASP A 93 -2.83 -11.28 -2.72
CA ASP A 93 -3.67 -11.86 -1.67
C ASP A 93 -2.85 -12.13 -0.38
N PRO A 94 -3.48 -12.59 0.72
CA PRO A 94 -2.78 -12.89 1.97
C PRO A 94 -1.71 -13.99 1.84
N SER A 95 -1.86 -14.91 0.88
CA SER A 95 -0.85 -15.95 0.59
C SER A 95 0.34 -15.43 -0.21
N GLY A 96 0.27 -14.20 -0.73
CA GLY A 96 1.29 -13.57 -1.56
C GLY A 96 1.10 -13.79 -3.06
N LYS A 97 0.03 -14.47 -3.49
CA LYS A 97 -0.29 -14.65 -4.91
C LYS A 97 -0.77 -13.33 -5.51
N VAL A 98 -0.28 -12.98 -6.70
CA VAL A 98 -0.68 -11.74 -7.39
C VAL A 98 -2.13 -11.86 -7.87
N LEU A 99 -2.99 -10.94 -7.42
CA LEU A 99 -4.36 -10.78 -7.89
C LEU A 99 -4.43 -9.92 -9.15
N GLY A 100 -3.56 -8.91 -9.22
CA GLY A 100 -3.48 -7.95 -10.30
C GLY A 100 -2.39 -6.93 -10.05
N TRP A 101 -2.26 -5.96 -10.94
CA TRP A 101 -1.22 -4.93 -10.84
C TRP A 101 -1.63 -3.65 -11.55
N PHE A 102 -1.01 -2.54 -11.17
CA PHE A 102 -1.23 -1.26 -11.82
C PHE A 102 0.09 -0.54 -12.11
N LYS A 103 0.07 0.33 -13.11
CA LYS A 103 1.23 1.18 -13.48
C LYS A 103 0.77 2.59 -13.82
N SER A 104 1.58 3.58 -13.47
CA SER A 104 1.32 4.98 -13.80
C SER A 104 1.31 5.21 -15.32
N LYS A 105 0.35 5.99 -15.82
CA LYS A 105 0.27 6.45 -17.22
C LYS A 105 1.22 7.63 -17.41
N LEU A 106 2.07 7.57 -18.43
CA LEU A 106 2.92 8.71 -18.81
C LEU A 106 2.01 9.78 -19.44
N LEU A 107 2.16 11.05 -19.02
CA LEU A 107 1.44 12.22 -19.58
C LEU A 107 -0.04 12.40 -19.14
N SER A 108 -0.49 11.79 -18.05
CA SER A 108 -1.78 12.15 -17.45
C SER A 108 -1.64 13.39 -16.55
N ILE A 109 -2.39 14.44 -16.84
CA ILE A 109 -2.57 15.58 -15.94
C ILE A 109 -3.36 15.06 -14.72
N GLY A 110 -2.70 14.94 -13.56
CA GLY A 110 -3.30 14.45 -12.31
C GLY A 110 -2.91 13.03 -11.88
N GLY A 111 -2.11 12.29 -12.65
CA GLY A 111 -1.63 10.96 -12.27
C GLY A 111 -2.69 9.86 -12.42
N ALA A 112 -2.79 9.28 -13.61
CA ALA A 112 -3.66 8.15 -13.91
C ALA A 112 -2.89 6.83 -13.81
N PHE A 113 -3.60 5.75 -13.49
CA PHE A 113 -3.06 4.40 -13.48
C PHE A 113 -3.82 3.53 -14.49
N ARG A 114 -3.10 2.60 -15.12
CA ARG A 114 -3.71 1.47 -15.83
C ARG A 114 -3.69 0.28 -14.88
N VAL A 115 -4.85 -0.34 -14.69
CA VAL A 115 -5.03 -1.51 -13.80
C VAL A 115 -5.06 -2.75 -14.69
N PHE A 116 -4.55 -3.87 -14.20
CA PHE A 116 -4.51 -5.11 -14.94
C PHE A 116 -4.84 -6.26 -13.99
N ASP A 117 -5.52 -7.28 -14.51
CA ASP A 117 -5.72 -8.54 -13.82
C ASP A 117 -4.41 -9.36 -13.72
N SER A 118 -4.50 -10.53 -13.09
CA SER A 118 -3.35 -11.44 -12.93
C SER A 118 -2.81 -12.01 -14.25
N VAL A 119 -3.61 -12.02 -15.32
CA VAL A 119 -3.27 -12.58 -16.64
C VAL A 119 -2.75 -11.48 -17.59
N GLY A 120 -2.97 -10.21 -17.26
CA GLY A 120 -2.50 -9.05 -18.02
C GLY A 120 -3.57 -8.35 -18.84
N ASN A 121 -4.85 -8.66 -18.65
CA ASN A 121 -5.95 -7.88 -19.22
C ASN A 121 -6.13 -6.59 -18.42
N GLU A 122 -6.38 -5.47 -19.09
CA GLU A 122 -6.62 -4.16 -18.48
C GLU A 122 -8.06 -4.01 -17.98
#